data_AF-W4VBL1-F1
#
_entry.id   AF-W4VBL1-F1
#
_cell.length_a   1.000
_cell.length_b   1.000
_cell.length_c   1.000
_cell.angle_alpha   90.00
_cell.angle_beta   90.00
_cell.angle_gamma   90.00
#
_symmetry.space_group_name_H-M   'P 1'
#
loop_
_entity.id
_entity.type
_entity.pdbx_description
1 polymer ?
#
loop_
_entity_poly.entity_id
_entity_poly.type
_entity_poly.pdbx_seq_one_letter_code
_entity_poly.pdbx_strand_id
1 'polypeptide(L)'
;MEIGAKIRQLRITNQMTQEELADRAELSKGFISQIENDLTSPSITTLVDILQCLGTDLKTFFSDSEDKQIIFKQKDYFSKTDDELKNTIEWVVPNSQKNAMEPIRMTLQPGGKSLEDQPMKEKNSDMW
;
A
#
# COMPACT_ATOMS: atom_id res chain seq x y z
N MET A 1 11.07 -0.42 -7.86
CA MET A 1 9.93 -0.87 -8.70
C MET A 1 10.05 -0.15 -10.03
N GLU A 2 10.22 -0.89 -11.12
CA GLU A 2 10.35 -0.32 -12.48
C GLU A 2 8.96 -0.19 -13.08
N ILE A 3 8.37 1.02 -12.97
CA ILE A 3 7.00 1.30 -13.41
C ILE A 3 6.90 1.11 -14.93
N GLY A 4 7.88 1.59 -15.70
CA GLY A 4 7.93 1.46 -17.15
C GLY A 4 7.90 0.00 -17.61
N ALA A 5 8.74 -0.85 -17.00
CA ALA A 5 8.77 -2.28 -17.28
C ALA A 5 7.42 -2.96 -17.00
N LYS A 6 6.74 -2.58 -15.92
CA LYS A 6 5.42 -3.15 -15.57
C LYS A 6 4.32 -2.69 -16.52
N ILE A 7 4.31 -1.42 -16.93
CA ILE A 7 3.39 -0.91 -17.96
C ILE A 7 3.60 -1.67 -19.28
N ARG A 8 4.86 -1.85 -19.69
CA ARG A 8 5.21 -2.63 -20.89
C ARG A 8 4.70 -4.07 -20.80
N GLN A 9 4.86 -4.73 -19.66
CA GLN A 9 4.40 -6.09 -19.45
C GLN A 9 2.87 -6.18 -19.57
N LEU A 10 2.13 -5.26 -18.96
CA LEU A 10 0.66 -5.19 -19.07
C LEU A 10 0.22 -4.93 -20.51
N ARG A 11 0.88 -4.02 -21.21
CA ARG A 11 0.58 -3.73 -22.62
C ARG A 11 0.76 -4.98 -23.49
N ILE A 12 1.85 -5.71 -23.33
CA ILE A 12 2.11 -6.96 -24.07
C ILE A 12 1.08 -8.03 -23.71
N THR A 13 0.72 -8.16 -22.43
CA THR A 13 -0.29 -9.12 -21.96
C THR A 13 -1.67 -8.83 -22.56
N ASN A 14 -2.01 -7.55 -22.74
CA ASN A 14 -3.21 -7.09 -23.43
C ASN A 14 -3.09 -7.13 -24.97
N GLN A 15 -2.00 -7.67 -25.51
CA GLN A 15 -1.74 -7.78 -26.96
C GLN A 15 -1.80 -6.44 -27.70
N MET A 16 -1.41 -5.35 -27.04
CA MET A 16 -1.41 -4.01 -27.62
C MET A 16 -0.01 -3.60 -28.09
N THR A 17 0.06 -2.93 -29.23
CA THR A 17 1.23 -2.15 -29.65
C THR A 17 1.32 -0.84 -28.86
N GLN A 18 2.50 -0.19 -28.88
CA GLN A 18 2.65 1.13 -28.26
C GLN A 18 1.76 2.19 -28.93
N GLU A 19 1.51 2.06 -30.23
CA GLU A 19 0.60 2.94 -30.98
C GLU A 19 -0.84 2.78 -30.47
N GLU A 20 -1.34 1.54 -30.36
CA GLU A 20 -2.71 1.29 -29.89
C GLU A 20 -2.93 1.73 -28.44
N LEU A 21 -1.91 1.63 -27.57
CA LEU A 21 -2.00 2.17 -26.21
C LEU A 21 -2.01 3.70 -26.22
N ALA A 22 -1.15 4.31 -27.04
CA ALA A 22 -1.10 5.75 -27.20
C ALA A 22 -2.44 6.30 -27.70
N ASP A 23 -3.02 5.69 -28.74
CA ASP A 23 -4.31 6.10 -29.30
C ASP A 23 -5.44 6.02 -28.27
N ARG A 24 -5.51 4.93 -27.49
CA ARG A 24 -6.56 4.76 -26.47
C ARG A 24 -6.40 5.71 -25.28
N ALA A 25 -5.17 6.05 -24.92
CA ALA A 25 -4.86 6.95 -23.81
C ALA A 25 -4.77 8.42 -24.23
N GLU A 26 -5.01 8.76 -25.51
CA GLU A 26 -4.84 10.10 -26.08
C GLU A 26 -3.42 10.67 -25.88
N LEU A 27 -2.41 9.80 -26.04
CA LEU A 27 -0.99 10.12 -25.90
C LEU A 27 -0.26 9.89 -27.22
N SER A 28 1.01 10.30 -27.29
CA SER A 28 1.88 9.95 -28.42
C SER A 28 2.58 8.62 -28.18
N LYS A 29 2.79 7.82 -29.24
CA LYS A 29 3.62 6.60 -29.18
C LYS A 29 5.02 6.87 -28.60
N GLY A 30 5.62 7.99 -28.97
CA GLY A 30 6.93 8.40 -28.45
C GLY A 30 6.91 8.54 -26.93
N PHE A 31 5.86 9.12 -26.37
CA PHE A 31 5.68 9.26 -24.94
C PHE A 31 5.46 7.91 -24.22
N ILE A 32 4.63 7.01 -24.77
CA ILE A 32 4.49 5.64 -24.26
C ILE A 32 5.84 4.93 -24.26
N SER A 33 6.62 5.05 -25.34
CA SER A 33 7.96 4.45 -25.42
C SER A 33 8.91 5.02 -24.36
N GLN A 34 8.89 6.33 -24.12
CA GLN A 34 9.70 6.94 -23.07
C GLN A 34 9.31 6.44 -21.67
N ILE A 35 8.01 6.29 -21.39
CA ILE A 35 7.54 5.73 -20.11
C ILE A 35 8.01 4.29 -19.94
N GLU A 36 7.84 3.44 -20.96
CA GLU A 36 8.18 2.02 -20.88
C GLU A 36 9.68 1.74 -20.73
N ASN A 37 10.53 2.70 -21.10
CA ASN A 37 11.98 2.63 -20.93
C ASN A 37 12.47 3.47 -19.73
N ASP A 38 11.56 3.91 -18.85
CA ASP A 38 11.84 4.74 -17.67
C ASP A 38 12.63 6.04 -17.99
N LEU A 39 12.48 6.57 -19.21
CA LEU A 39 13.10 7.82 -19.68
C LEU A 39 12.29 9.06 -19.27
N THR A 40 11.02 8.90 -18.95
CA THR A 40 10.14 9.95 -18.43
C THR A 40 9.14 9.37 -17.44
N SER A 41 8.70 10.18 -16.48
CA SER A 41 7.64 9.80 -15.54
C SER A 41 6.32 10.46 -15.95
N PRO A 42 5.22 9.70 -16.09
CA PRO A 42 3.90 10.29 -16.32
C PRO A 42 3.39 11.01 -15.06
N SER A 43 2.44 11.92 -15.24
CA SER A 43 1.67 12.43 -14.10
C SER A 43 0.78 11.32 -13.51
N ILE A 44 0.26 11.50 -12.29
CA ILE A 44 -0.67 10.53 -11.68
C ILE A 44 -1.92 10.36 -12.56
N THR A 45 -2.48 11.45 -13.07
CA THR A 45 -3.65 11.41 -13.96
C THR A 45 -3.35 10.61 -15.22
N THR A 46 -2.23 10.92 -15.89
CA THR A 46 -1.79 10.21 -17.08
C THR A 46 -1.54 8.72 -16.82
N LEU A 47 -0.97 8.38 -15.66
CA LEU A 47 -0.81 6.99 -15.26
C LEU A 47 -2.16 6.29 -15.10
N VAL A 48 -3.14 6.95 -14.45
CA VAL A 48 -4.50 6.41 -14.32
C VAL A 48 -5.12 6.15 -15.69
N ASP A 49 -5.01 7.08 -16.63
CA ASP A 49 -5.57 6.93 -17.98
C ASP A 49 -4.94 5.73 -18.72
N ILE A 50 -3.61 5.59 -18.64
CA ILE A 50 -2.88 4.44 -19.19
C ILE A 50 -3.36 3.13 -18.55
N LEU A 51 -3.49 3.09 -17.22
CA LEU A 51 -3.90 1.89 -16.50
C LEU A 51 -5.34 1.48 -16.82
N GLN A 52 -6.25 2.45 -16.97
CA GLN A 52 -7.63 2.19 -17.43
C GLN A 52 -7.65 1.57 -18.82
N CYS A 53 -6.84 2.08 -19.76
CA CYS A 53 -6.70 1.49 -21.10
C CYS A 53 -6.14 0.07 -21.08
N LEU A 54 -5.34 -0.25 -20.06
CA LEU A 54 -4.78 -1.58 -19.80
C LEU A 54 -5.67 -2.47 -18.93
N GLY A 55 -6.87 -2.02 -18.56
CA GLY A 55 -7.84 -2.80 -17.80
C GLY A 55 -7.50 -3.02 -16.33
N THR A 56 -6.72 -2.12 -15.72
CA THR A 56 -6.34 -2.18 -14.30
C THR A 56 -6.50 -0.80 -13.63
N ASP A 57 -6.31 -0.75 -12.31
CA ASP A 57 -6.23 0.48 -11.53
C ASP A 57 -4.88 0.62 -10.82
N LEU A 58 -4.65 1.76 -10.16
CA LEU A 58 -3.43 2.01 -9.37
C LEU A 58 -3.24 0.95 -8.28
N LYS A 59 -4.31 0.56 -7.59
CA LYS A 59 -4.25 -0.37 -6.46
C LYS A 59 -3.71 -1.74 -6.91
N THR A 60 -4.26 -2.27 -7.99
CA THR A 60 -3.86 -3.54 -8.61
C THR A 60 -2.50 -3.41 -9.28
N PHE A 61 -2.23 -2.28 -9.95
CA PHE A 61 -0.92 -2.02 -10.53
C PHE A 61 0.20 -1.97 -9.48
N PHE A 62 -0.06 -1.54 -8.25
CA PHE A 62 0.92 -1.51 -7.17
C PHE A 62 0.81 -2.70 -6.20
N SER A 63 -0.07 -3.68 -6.44
CA SER A 63 -0.29 -4.79 -5.51
C SER A 63 0.79 -5.88 -5.54
N ASP A 64 1.57 -5.98 -6.63
CA ASP A 64 2.55 -7.09 -6.82
C ASP A 64 3.79 -7.01 -5.92
N SER A 65 3.81 -6.09 -4.96
CA SER A 65 4.92 -5.94 -4.02
C SER A 65 4.46 -5.66 -2.59
N GLU A 66 3.34 -6.21 -2.15
CA GLU A 66 3.35 -6.59 -0.75
C GLU A 66 4.11 -7.92 -0.66
N ASP A 67 5.44 -7.85 -0.50
CA ASP A 67 6.10 -8.74 0.45
C ASP A 67 5.34 -8.53 1.76
N LYS A 68 4.22 -9.25 1.92
CA LYS A 68 3.44 -9.25 3.13
C LYS A 68 4.39 -9.86 4.14
N GLN A 69 5.12 -9.01 4.86
CA GLN A 69 5.88 -9.43 6.00
C GLN A 69 4.87 -10.10 6.94
N ILE A 70 4.93 -11.43 6.98
CA ILE A 70 4.07 -12.27 7.83
C ILE A 70 4.80 -12.67 9.11
N ILE A 71 6.11 -12.43 9.19
CA ILE A 71 6.95 -12.69 10.35
C ILE A 71 7.52 -11.35 10.85
N PHE A 72 7.15 -10.97 12.07
CA PHE A 72 7.67 -9.79 12.76
C PHE A 72 8.56 -10.24 13.91
N LYS A 73 9.74 -9.63 14.02
CA LYS A 73 10.69 -9.82 15.12
C LYS A 73 10.68 -8.58 16.00
N GLN A 74 11.27 -8.67 17.19
CA GLN A 74 11.32 -7.55 18.14
C GLN A 74 11.88 -6.24 17.55
N LYS A 75 12.82 -6.32 16.61
CA LYS A 75 13.38 -5.15 15.90
C LYS A 75 12.36 -4.42 15.02
N ASP A 76 11.28 -5.11 14.64
CA ASP A 76 10.22 -4.58 13.79
C ASP A 76 9.11 -3.94 14.63
N TYR A 77 9.15 -4.08 15.96
CA TYR A 77 8.13 -3.50 16.83
C TYR A 77 8.21 -1.99 16.80
N PHE A 78 7.04 -1.36 16.74
CA PHE A 78 6.93 0.07 17.01
C PHE A 78 6.65 0.24 18.51
N SER A 79 7.42 1.09 19.21
CA SER A 79 7.29 1.28 20.65
C SER A 79 7.02 2.74 20.99
N LYS A 80 6.09 2.98 21.91
CA LYS A 80 5.78 4.29 22.48
C LYS A 80 5.77 4.19 23.99
N THR A 81 6.56 5.02 24.66
CA THR A 81 6.54 5.18 26.11
C THR A 81 5.75 6.43 26.47
N ASP A 82 4.92 6.32 27.50
CA ASP A 82 4.20 7.42 28.12
C ASP A 82 4.65 7.53 29.58
N ASP A 83 5.44 8.56 29.89
CA ASP A 83 6.01 8.76 31.22
C ASP A 83 4.96 9.19 32.26
N GLU A 84 3.90 9.89 31.83
CA GLU A 84 2.82 10.32 32.72
C GLU A 84 1.95 9.12 33.15
N LEU A 85 1.62 8.27 32.19
CA LEU A 85 0.89 7.03 32.42
C LEU A 85 1.78 5.88 32.91
N LYS A 86 3.11 6.08 32.93
CA LYS A 86 4.13 5.09 33.28
C LYS A 86 3.93 3.76 32.55
N ASN A 87 3.65 3.85 31.26
CA ASN A 87 3.44 2.68 30.40
C ASN A 87 4.33 2.72 29.17
N THR A 88 4.53 1.54 28.59
CA THR A 88 5.10 1.38 27.25
C THR A 88 4.17 0.49 26.45
N ILE A 89 3.80 0.94 25.25
CA ILE A 89 2.99 0.19 24.29
C ILE A 89 3.88 -0.18 23.11
N GLU A 90 3.92 -1.47 22.79
CA GLU A 90 4.62 -2.01 21.64
C GLU A 90 3.63 -2.65 20.67
N TRP A 91 3.55 -2.11 19.46
CA TRP A 91 2.80 -2.71 18.36
C TRP A 91 3.67 -3.80 17.74
N VAL A 92 3.37 -5.05 18.09
CA VAL A 92 4.15 -6.23 17.66
C VAL A 92 3.97 -6.54 16.17
N VAL A 93 2.90 -6.02 15.57
CA VAL A 93 2.63 -5.99 14.14
C VAL A 93 2.30 -4.53 13.77
N PRO A 94 3.29 -3.71 13.36
CA PRO A 94 3.09 -2.26 13.18
C PRO A 94 1.99 -1.86 12.18
N ASN A 95 1.70 -2.75 11.22
CA ASN A 95 0.71 -2.56 10.16
C ASN A 95 -0.58 -3.37 10.41
N SER A 96 -0.89 -3.73 11.66
CA SER A 96 -2.06 -4.56 11.98
C SER A 96 -3.41 -3.87 11.80
N GLN A 97 -3.45 -2.55 11.58
CA GLN A 97 -4.71 -1.80 11.43
C GLN A 97 -5.53 -2.22 10.21
N LYS A 98 -4.88 -2.90 9.24
CA LYS A 98 -5.56 -3.51 8.09
C LYS A 98 -6.13 -4.90 8.38
N ASN A 99 -5.78 -5.49 9.53
CA ASN A 99 -6.18 -6.84 9.92
C ASN A 99 -7.38 -6.79 10.87
N ALA A 100 -8.07 -7.93 11.02
CA ALA A 100 -9.16 -8.07 11.98
C ALA A 100 -8.71 -8.03 13.45
N MET A 101 -7.39 -8.07 13.71
CA MET A 101 -6.81 -8.07 15.04
C MET A 101 -5.58 -7.16 15.07
N GLU A 102 -5.52 -6.32 16.10
CA GLU A 102 -4.40 -5.42 16.38
C GLU A 102 -3.71 -5.81 17.70
N PRO A 103 -2.77 -6.78 17.67
CA PRO A 103 -2.08 -7.19 18.88
C PRO A 103 -1.10 -6.10 19.34
N ILE A 104 -1.17 -5.75 20.61
CA ILE A 104 -0.21 -4.88 21.29
C ILE A 104 0.38 -5.59 22.51
N ARG A 105 1.62 -5.27 22.84
CA ARG A 105 2.24 -5.62 24.12
C ARG A 105 2.33 -4.36 24.96
N MET A 106 1.65 -4.35 26.11
CA MET A 106 1.70 -3.23 27.06
C MET A 106 2.53 -3.62 28.27
N THR A 107 3.49 -2.78 28.64
CA THR A 107 4.27 -2.90 29.86
C THR A 107 3.89 -1.75 30.79
N LEU A 108 3.41 -2.08 32.00
CA LEU A 108 3.05 -1.11 33.03
C LEU A 108 4.13 -1.10 34.11
N GLN A 109 4.67 0.07 34.43
CA GLN A 109 5.51 0.23 35.62
C GLN A 109 4.63 0.29 36.89
N PRO A 110 5.19 0.16 38.11
CA PRO A 110 4.43 0.30 39.35
C PRO A 110 3.62 1.61 39.40
N GLY A 111 2.31 1.49 39.56
CA GLY A 111 1.36 2.62 39.56
C GLY A 111 1.03 3.19 38.18
N GLY A 112 1.54 2.60 37.10
CA GLY A 112 1.18 2.94 35.73
C GLY A 112 -0.21 2.46 35.33
N LYS A 113 -0.75 3.06 34.27
CA LYS A 113 -2.10 2.81 33.78
C LYS A 113 -2.10 2.75 32.25
N SER A 114 -3.09 2.07 31.67
CA SER A 114 -3.39 2.26 30.25
C SER A 114 -4.07 3.61 30.04
N LEU A 115 -4.15 4.06 28.79
CA LEU A 115 -5.18 5.02 28.42
C LEU A 115 -6.55 4.39 28.72
N GLU A 116 -7.50 5.21 29.20
CA GLU A 116 -8.89 4.79 29.27
C GLU A 116 -9.42 4.64 27.85
N ASP A 117 -9.64 3.41 27.43
CA ASP A 117 -10.22 3.14 26.13
C ASP A 117 -11.74 3.24 26.23
N GLN A 118 -12.36 4.01 25.34
CA GLN A 118 -13.81 3.93 25.20
C GLN A 118 -14.14 2.59 24.56
N PRO A 119 -15.21 1.88 24.97
CA PRO A 119 -15.56 0.61 24.38
C PRO A 119 -15.63 0.77 22.85
N MET A 120 -14.74 0.05 22.15
CA MET A 120 -14.68 0.08 20.70
C MET A 120 -16.07 -0.27 20.16
N LYS A 121 -16.75 0.68 19.52
CA LYS A 121 -17.88 0.34 18.67
C LYS A 121 -17.31 -0.53 17.56
N GLU A 122 -17.70 -1.80 17.53
CA GLU A 122 -17.33 -2.74 16.47
C GLU A 122 -17.49 -2.04 15.12
N LYS A 123 -16.38 -1.89 14.39
CA LYS A 123 -16.41 -1.23 13.09
C LYS A 123 -17.02 -2.10 11.98
N ASN A 124 -17.50 -3.32 12.26
CA ASN A 124 -18.04 -4.25 11.25
C ASN A 124 -19.01 -5.30 11.86
N SER A 125 -20.08 -4.89 12.54
CA SER A 125 -21.14 -5.84 12.95
C SER A 125 -22.12 -6.19 11.81
N ASP A 126 -22.09 -5.49 10.67
CA ASP A 126 -23.15 -5.58 9.65
C ASP A 126 -22.79 -6.43 8.42
N MET A 127 -22.02 -7.53 8.57
CA MET A 127 -21.85 -8.51 7.50
C MET A 127 -21.71 -9.94 8.03
N TRP A 128 -22.83 -10.51 8.51
CA TRP A 128 -23.11 -11.94 8.50
C TRP A 128 -24.58 -12.18 8.17
#